data_AF-A0A3P3FUK2-F1
#
_entry.id   AF-A0A3P3FUK2-F1
#
_cell.length_a   1.000
_cell.length_b   1.000
_cell.length_c   1.000
_cell.angle_alpha   90.00
_cell.angle_beta   90.00
_cell.angle_gamma   90.00
#
_symmetry.space_group_name_H-M   'P 1'
#
loop_
_entity.id
_entity.type
_entity.pdbx_description
1 polymer ?
#
loop_
_entity_poly.entity_id
_entity_poly.type
_entity_poly.pdbx_seq_one_letter_code
_entity_poly.pdbx_strand_id
1 'polypeptide(L)'
;MSPWHFFVAAITAVLVSGFAPTAKAESWAQVEFRDPTNAEVVLAATVTNDQGYSIAIFRNKDSKVRWVLSLPQISLDRIKSVGRVAAYRIDDNAAVDVEVSAGKEGIVPGLEEPEIINGRSIREILWHGEGPSPTRGVLRNMLDGNALAIRFFFDGGSADTTFDLTGAGNAIGPALKIETSADPNLIAHDRDRDEAVMISMKVCQSSSDLSTCLGVMTNCMGANANQLTGDQMRRCMAVHGYPLEPIASPTKADTPTPTKADTLTVNCTAIGDLARNVMEKRQSGTDMSVMMAVVEKLADDNPVKAIGRSIVIMAYDMPLFNLDENKQQTISEFANQIQVKCYQAK
;
A
#
# COMPACT_ATOMS: atom_id res chain seq x y z
N MET A 1 38.94 35.79 76.68
CA MET A 1 38.17 34.54 76.47
C MET A 1 36.78 34.93 76.00
N SER A 2 36.47 34.70 74.72
CA SER A 2 35.21 35.08 74.07
C SER A 2 34.58 33.82 73.46
N PRO A 3 33.30 33.51 73.67
CA PRO A 3 32.69 32.32 73.10
C PRO A 3 32.01 32.66 71.77
N TRP A 4 32.53 32.10 70.69
CA TRP A 4 31.90 32.09 69.37
C TRP A 4 30.63 31.23 69.40
N HIS A 5 29.50 31.82 69.04
CA HIS A 5 28.24 31.11 68.81
C HIS A 5 28.17 30.72 67.32
N PHE A 6 28.22 29.42 67.04
CA PHE A 6 27.91 28.88 65.71
C PHE A 6 26.40 28.75 65.55
N PHE A 7 25.81 29.53 64.63
CA PHE A 7 24.46 29.33 64.15
C PHE A 7 24.46 28.22 63.08
N VAL A 8 23.86 27.08 63.39
CA VAL A 8 23.59 26.00 62.43
C VAL A 8 22.25 26.32 61.76
N ALA A 9 22.27 26.77 60.51
CA ALA A 9 21.07 26.95 59.70
C ALA A 9 20.60 25.58 59.17
N ALA A 10 19.44 25.12 59.64
CA ALA A 10 18.78 23.92 59.13
C ALA A 10 18.19 24.21 57.74
N ILE A 11 18.77 23.62 56.70
CA ILE A 11 18.23 23.64 55.34
C ILE A 11 17.13 22.58 55.26
N THR A 12 15.87 23.03 55.34
CA THR A 12 14.70 22.18 55.14
C THR A 12 14.56 21.89 53.63
N ALA A 13 14.97 20.69 53.21
CA ALA A 13 14.74 20.22 51.85
C ALA A 13 13.23 20.00 51.63
N VAL A 14 12.58 20.93 50.94
CA VAL A 14 11.21 20.75 50.43
C VAL A 14 11.29 19.75 49.28
N LEU A 15 10.95 18.49 49.56
CA LEU A 15 10.67 17.47 48.56
C LEU A 15 9.43 17.91 47.78
N VAL A 16 9.65 18.61 46.66
CA VAL A 16 8.61 18.81 45.65
C VAL A 16 8.39 17.44 45.02
N SER A 17 7.40 16.70 45.51
CA SER A 17 6.86 15.52 44.85
C SER A 17 6.25 15.98 43.52
N GLY A 18 7.08 16.00 42.48
CA GLY A 18 6.65 16.25 41.12
C GLY A 18 5.60 15.22 40.75
N PHE A 19 4.37 15.68 40.51
CA PHE A 19 3.35 14.87 39.88
C PHE A 19 3.87 14.50 38.49
N ALA A 20 4.34 13.26 38.34
CA ALA A 20 4.58 12.71 37.02
C ALA A 20 3.23 12.75 36.29
N PRO A 21 3.11 13.43 35.14
CA PRO A 21 1.89 13.39 34.37
C PRO A 21 1.62 11.92 34.05
N THR A 22 0.50 11.39 34.55
CA THR A 22 0.01 10.07 34.14
C THR A 22 -0.19 10.12 32.65
N ALA A 23 0.61 9.34 31.91
CA ALA A 23 0.45 9.15 30.48
C ALA A 23 -1.02 8.80 30.23
N LYS A 24 -1.75 9.71 29.58
CA LYS A 24 -3.12 9.41 29.18
C LYS A 24 -3.02 8.33 28.13
N ALA A 25 -3.67 7.20 28.38
CA ALA A 25 -3.80 6.13 27.39
C ALA A 25 -4.33 6.74 26.08
N GLU A 26 -3.73 6.32 24.96
CA GLU A 26 -4.16 6.69 23.63
C GLU A 26 -5.63 6.30 23.48
N SER A 27 -6.50 7.28 23.25
CA SER A 27 -7.93 7.03 23.14
C SER A 27 -8.45 7.58 21.83
N TRP A 28 -8.98 6.70 21.00
CA TRP A 28 -9.72 7.08 19.81
C TRP A 28 -10.95 7.93 20.18
N ALA A 29 -11.13 9.05 19.49
CA ALA A 29 -12.21 10.00 19.73
C ALA A 29 -12.87 10.44 18.43
N GLN A 30 -14.16 10.75 18.49
CA GLN A 30 -14.89 11.36 17.38
C GLN A 30 -14.88 12.88 17.56
N VAL A 31 -14.40 13.61 16.56
CA VAL A 31 -14.31 15.08 16.60
C VAL A 31 -14.76 15.69 15.29
N GLU A 32 -15.28 16.91 15.34
CA GLU A 32 -15.42 17.72 14.14
C GLU A 32 -14.03 18.05 13.59
N PHE A 33 -13.80 17.69 12.33
CA PHE A 33 -12.54 17.86 11.65
C PHE A 33 -12.76 18.65 10.37
N ARG A 34 -11.89 19.63 10.11
CA ARG A 34 -11.90 20.39 8.87
C ARG A 34 -10.85 19.79 7.95
N ASP A 35 -11.28 19.17 6.85
CA ASP A 35 -10.38 18.59 5.85
C ASP A 35 -9.43 19.69 5.33
N PRO A 36 -8.12 19.53 5.51
CA PRO A 36 -7.14 20.55 5.16
C PRO A 36 -7.07 20.86 3.65
N THR A 37 -7.54 19.96 2.77
CA THR A 37 -7.44 20.16 1.31
C THR A 37 -8.60 20.99 0.75
N ASN A 38 -9.83 20.76 1.23
CA ASN A 38 -11.05 21.38 0.67
C ASN A 38 -11.87 22.17 1.71
N ALA A 39 -11.38 22.29 2.95
CA ALA A 39 -12.02 22.96 4.07
C ALA A 39 -13.39 22.43 4.49
N GLU A 40 -13.79 21.25 4.01
CA GLU A 40 -15.03 20.57 4.40
C GLU A 40 -14.98 20.19 5.87
N VAL A 41 -16.07 20.45 6.62
CA VAL A 41 -16.21 20.00 8.01
C VAL A 41 -16.91 18.65 8.02
N VAL A 42 -16.24 17.66 8.60
CA VAL A 42 -16.67 16.26 8.66
C VAL A 42 -16.53 15.73 10.09
N LEU A 43 -17.21 14.63 10.40
CA LEU A 43 -16.93 13.89 11.63
C LEU A 43 -15.75 12.95 11.35
N ALA A 44 -14.69 13.04 12.16
CA ALA A 44 -13.51 12.20 12.03
C ALA A 44 -13.29 11.35 13.28
N ALA A 45 -12.77 10.13 13.09
CA ALA A 45 -12.15 9.36 14.14
C ALA A 45 -10.69 9.77 14.26
N THR A 46 -10.27 10.18 15.45
CA THR A 46 -8.94 10.73 15.70
C THR A 46 -8.26 10.04 16.86
N VAL A 47 -6.93 9.93 16.77
CA VAL A 47 -6.07 9.49 17.87
C VAL A 47 -4.78 10.30 17.83
N THR A 48 -4.20 10.55 18.99
CA THR A 48 -2.86 11.15 19.14
C THR A 48 -2.09 10.30 20.13
N ASN A 49 -0.91 9.83 19.75
CA ASN A 49 -0.08 9.00 20.63
C ASN A 49 0.72 9.83 21.63
N ASP A 50 1.41 9.15 22.53
CA ASP A 50 2.25 9.78 23.56
C ASP A 50 3.41 10.62 23.00
N GLN A 51 3.88 10.28 21.79
CA GLN A 51 4.87 11.02 21.01
C GLN A 51 4.28 12.26 20.31
N GLY A 52 2.96 12.43 20.30
CA GLY A 52 2.25 13.57 19.70
C GLY A 52 1.96 13.43 18.21
N TYR A 53 2.27 12.29 17.57
CA TYR A 53 1.81 12.00 16.21
C TYR A 53 0.30 11.77 16.24
N SER A 54 -0.39 12.15 15.16
CA SER A 54 -1.84 11.99 15.11
C SER A 54 -2.35 11.41 13.80
N ILE A 55 -3.48 10.73 13.91
CA ILE A 55 -4.26 10.19 12.80
C ILE A 55 -5.65 10.82 12.86
N ALA A 56 -6.18 11.24 11.71
CA ALA A 56 -7.59 11.56 11.52
C ALA A 56 -8.14 10.76 10.35
N ILE A 57 -9.21 9.98 10.57
CA ILE A 57 -9.89 9.18 9.54
C ILE A 57 -11.30 9.72 9.36
N PHE A 58 -11.68 10.03 8.13
CA PHE A 58 -12.96 10.68 7.82
C PHE A 58 -13.47 10.31 6.43
N ARG A 59 -14.76 10.59 6.21
CA ARG A 59 -15.42 10.44 4.91
C ARG A 59 -15.91 11.79 4.41
N ASN A 60 -15.52 12.17 3.20
CA ASN A 60 -16.02 13.38 2.54
C ASN A 60 -17.37 13.12 1.84
N LYS A 61 -18.00 14.18 1.31
CA LYS A 61 -19.23 14.09 0.49
C LYS A 61 -19.11 13.23 -0.77
N ASP A 62 -17.91 13.05 -1.30
CA ASP A 62 -17.64 12.17 -2.43
C ASP A 62 -17.62 10.67 -2.05
N SER A 63 -18.02 10.36 -0.81
CA SER A 63 -18.10 9.02 -0.22
C SER A 63 -16.77 8.32 0.03
N LYS A 64 -15.64 8.87 -0.45
CA LYS A 64 -14.32 8.31 -0.22
C LYS A 64 -13.91 8.52 1.23
N VAL A 65 -13.25 7.52 1.79
CA VAL A 65 -12.66 7.55 3.13
C VAL A 65 -11.18 7.84 2.98
N ARG A 66 -10.74 8.81 3.75
CA ARG A 66 -9.37 9.31 3.76
C ARG A 66 -8.84 9.33 5.17
N TRP A 67 -7.51 9.35 5.26
CA TRP A 67 -6.84 9.66 6.50
C TRP A 67 -5.87 10.82 6.34
N VAL A 68 -5.54 11.44 7.46
CA VAL A 68 -4.46 12.40 7.58
C VAL A 68 -3.50 11.91 8.67
N LEU A 69 -2.26 11.64 8.30
CA LEU A 69 -1.16 11.28 9.18
C LEU A 69 -0.34 12.53 9.47
N SER A 70 -0.19 12.92 10.74
CA SER A 70 0.44 14.21 11.10
C SER A 70 1.62 14.04 12.05
N LEU A 71 2.67 14.84 11.82
CA LEU A 71 3.79 14.98 12.76
C LEU A 71 3.37 15.73 14.04
N PRO A 72 4.08 15.52 15.17
CA PRO A 72 3.84 16.27 16.40
C PRO A 72 3.93 17.77 16.17
N GLN A 73 3.05 18.57 16.79
CA GLN A 73 3.05 20.04 16.60
C GLN A 73 4.39 20.71 16.93
N ILE A 74 5.14 20.13 17.87
CA ILE A 74 6.47 20.62 18.29
C ILE A 74 7.62 20.17 17.39
N SER A 75 7.41 19.20 16.49
CA SER A 75 8.46 18.73 15.59
C SER A 75 8.83 19.84 14.58
N LEU A 76 10.13 19.98 14.30
CA LEU A 76 10.67 20.85 13.25
C LEU A 76 10.88 20.10 11.93
N ASP A 77 10.65 18.78 11.91
CA ASP A 77 10.83 17.95 10.74
C ASP A 77 9.83 18.30 9.66
N ARG A 78 10.22 18.04 8.41
CA ARG A 78 9.36 18.20 7.24
C ARG A 78 9.36 16.91 6.44
N ILE A 79 8.16 16.43 6.14
CA ILE A 79 7.93 15.28 5.27
C ILE A 79 8.45 15.63 3.88
N LYS A 80 9.14 14.69 3.24
CA LYS A 80 9.59 14.82 1.84
C LYS A 80 8.40 15.23 0.95
N SER A 81 8.65 16.09 -0.01
CA SER A 81 7.61 16.52 -0.97
C SER A 81 7.43 15.55 -2.15
N VAL A 82 8.37 14.63 -2.35
CA VAL A 82 8.45 13.71 -3.49
C VAL A 82 9.11 12.40 -3.06
N GLY A 83 8.75 11.30 -3.73
CA GLY A 83 9.23 9.95 -3.49
C GLY A 83 8.50 9.30 -2.34
N ARG A 84 9.14 8.35 -1.65
CA ARG A 84 8.59 7.69 -0.47
C ARG A 84 8.50 8.67 0.71
N VAL A 85 7.28 8.96 1.15
CA VAL A 85 6.96 9.94 2.20
C VAL A 85 6.55 9.27 3.52
N ALA A 86 5.95 8.09 3.44
CA ALA A 86 5.71 7.22 4.58
C ALA A 86 5.76 5.74 4.19
N ALA A 87 5.86 4.89 5.19
CA ALA A 87 5.52 3.48 5.09
C ALA A 87 4.69 3.11 6.32
N TYR A 88 3.67 2.28 6.17
CA TYR A 88 2.88 1.82 7.30
C TYR A 88 2.64 0.33 7.27
N ARG A 89 2.40 -0.26 8.43
CA ARG A 89 2.10 -1.69 8.60
C ARG A 89 1.10 -1.85 9.72
N ILE A 90 0.11 -2.72 9.51
CA ILE A 90 -0.88 -3.08 10.53
C ILE A 90 -0.58 -4.50 10.98
N ASP A 91 -0.32 -4.67 12.28
CA ASP A 91 0.13 -5.94 12.88
C ASP A 91 1.32 -6.55 12.10
N ASP A 92 1.18 -7.82 11.71
CA ASP A 92 2.17 -8.60 10.97
C ASP A 92 1.98 -8.56 9.45
N ASN A 93 1.06 -7.72 8.94
CA ASN A 93 0.83 -7.57 7.51
C ASN A 93 2.08 -7.02 6.79
N ALA A 94 2.09 -7.08 5.46
CA ALA A 94 3.11 -6.39 4.67
C ALA A 94 3.07 -4.87 4.95
N ALA A 95 4.24 -4.24 4.89
CA ALA A 95 4.32 -2.79 4.93
C ALA A 95 3.90 -2.21 3.56
N VAL A 96 3.12 -1.14 3.59
CA VAL A 96 2.68 -0.40 2.41
C VAL A 96 3.41 0.92 2.36
N ASP A 97 3.99 1.24 1.21
CA ASP A 97 4.68 2.50 0.97
C ASP A 97 3.73 3.56 0.43
N VAL A 98 3.86 4.77 0.96
CA VAL A 98 3.17 5.96 0.48
C VAL A 98 4.18 6.78 -0.30
N GLU A 99 3.93 6.94 -1.60
CA GLU A 99 4.79 7.69 -2.50
C GLU A 99 4.08 8.90 -3.10
N VAL A 100 4.84 9.97 -3.35
CA VAL A 100 4.37 11.19 -3.99
C VAL A 100 5.19 11.45 -5.24
N SER A 101 4.54 11.60 -6.38
CA SER A 101 5.20 11.78 -7.68
C SER A 101 5.82 13.17 -7.83
N ALA A 102 6.95 13.25 -8.53
CA ALA A 102 7.59 14.51 -8.91
C ALA A 102 6.85 15.18 -10.08
N GLY A 103 5.68 15.77 -9.81
CA GLY A 103 4.94 16.58 -10.79
C GLY A 103 3.63 15.96 -11.28
N LYS A 104 2.79 16.81 -11.89
CA LYS A 104 1.46 16.44 -12.40
C LYS A 104 1.49 15.79 -13.79
N GLU A 105 2.67 15.62 -14.38
CA GLU A 105 2.83 15.00 -15.70
C GLU A 105 2.58 13.49 -15.58
N GLY A 106 1.43 13.05 -16.07
CA GLY A 106 1.02 11.64 -16.06
C GLY A 106 -0.02 11.27 -15.01
N ILE A 107 -0.58 12.23 -14.26
CA ILE A 107 -1.72 11.95 -13.37
C ILE A 107 -2.91 11.54 -14.25
N VAL A 108 -3.28 10.27 -14.18
CA VAL A 108 -4.50 9.75 -14.79
C VAL A 108 -5.67 10.47 -14.14
N PRO A 109 -6.51 11.19 -14.91
CA PRO A 109 -7.67 11.86 -14.36
C PRO A 109 -8.53 10.89 -13.54
N GLY A 110 -8.72 11.20 -12.25
CA GLY A 110 -9.53 10.39 -11.32
C GLY A 110 -8.75 9.55 -10.31
N LEU A 111 -7.44 9.37 -10.47
CA LEU A 111 -6.56 8.83 -9.42
C LEU A 111 -6.06 9.98 -8.54
N GLU A 112 -6.49 10.00 -7.27
CA GLU A 112 -5.97 10.96 -6.28
C GLU A 112 -4.63 10.44 -5.75
N GLU A 113 -3.56 11.20 -5.98
CA GLU A 113 -2.27 10.93 -5.34
C GLU A 113 -2.29 11.34 -3.85
N PRO A 114 -1.45 10.71 -3.01
CA PRO A 114 -1.20 11.20 -1.67
C PRO A 114 -0.76 12.67 -1.70
N GLU A 115 -1.31 13.48 -0.81
CA GLU A 115 -1.05 14.91 -0.74
C GLU A 115 -0.24 15.26 0.50
N ILE A 116 0.87 15.99 0.31
CA ILE A 116 1.66 16.56 1.40
C ILE A 116 1.11 17.93 1.78
N ILE A 117 0.64 18.05 3.01
CA ILE A 117 -0.04 19.24 3.51
C ILE A 117 0.91 20.01 4.41
N ASN A 118 1.29 21.21 3.97
CA ASN A 118 2.21 22.12 4.66
C ASN A 118 3.55 21.47 5.05
N GLY A 119 3.93 20.36 4.43
CA GLY A 119 5.13 19.58 4.77
C GLY A 119 5.06 18.84 6.11
N ARG A 120 3.89 18.73 6.74
CA ARG A 120 3.73 18.15 8.09
C ARG A 120 2.73 17.01 8.18
N SER A 121 1.88 16.88 7.17
CA SER A 121 0.86 15.84 7.15
C SER A 121 0.77 15.19 5.77
N ILE A 122 0.37 13.93 5.75
CA ILE A 122 0.11 13.14 4.55
C ILE A 122 -1.40 12.87 4.52
N ARG A 123 -2.06 13.20 3.42
CA ARG A 123 -3.47 12.87 3.18
C ARG A 123 -3.57 11.85 2.06
N GLU A 124 -4.29 10.77 2.29
CA GLU A 124 -4.40 9.66 1.34
C GLU A 124 -5.78 8.99 1.44
N ILE A 125 -6.21 8.34 0.36
CA ILE A 125 -7.43 7.53 0.33
C ILE A 125 -7.16 6.18 0.99
N LEU A 126 -7.96 5.85 2.01
CA LEU A 126 -7.96 4.52 2.63
C LEU A 126 -8.97 3.57 1.98
N TRP A 127 -10.09 4.11 1.48
CA TRP A 127 -11.15 3.32 0.87
C TRP A 127 -12.02 4.19 -0.04
N HIS A 128 -12.41 3.67 -1.20
CA HIS A 128 -13.15 4.41 -2.22
C HIS A 128 -14.64 4.62 -1.87
N GLY A 129 -15.14 3.98 -0.81
CA GLY A 129 -16.48 4.25 -0.28
C GLY A 129 -17.60 3.37 -0.82
N GLU A 130 -17.31 2.36 -1.64
CA GLU A 130 -18.34 1.47 -2.19
C GLU A 130 -18.74 0.38 -1.20
N GLY A 131 -20.02 0.34 -0.87
CA GLY A 131 -20.61 -0.66 0.01
C GLY A 131 -20.82 -0.17 1.46
N PRO A 132 -21.46 -0.99 2.30
CA PRO A 132 -21.77 -0.64 3.70
C PRO A 132 -20.56 -0.77 4.63
N SER A 133 -19.54 -1.53 4.23
CA SER A 133 -18.33 -1.80 5.03
C SER A 133 -17.16 -2.14 4.09
N PRO A 134 -15.91 -1.75 4.44
CA PRO A 134 -14.74 -2.28 3.76
C PRO A 134 -14.64 -3.80 4.03
N THR A 135 -14.47 -4.58 2.98
CA THR A 135 -14.27 -6.05 3.06
C THR A 135 -12.81 -6.44 2.97
N ARG A 136 -11.94 -5.50 2.55
CA ARG A 136 -10.51 -5.68 2.32
C ARG A 136 -9.75 -4.35 2.36
N GLY A 137 -8.42 -4.44 2.26
CA GLY A 137 -7.54 -3.28 2.18
C GLY A 137 -7.23 -2.65 3.54
N VAL A 138 -6.60 -1.48 3.51
CA VAL A 138 -6.00 -0.83 4.68
C VAL A 138 -7.04 -0.53 5.75
N LEU A 139 -8.19 0.05 5.38
CA LEU A 139 -9.24 0.37 6.34
C LEU A 139 -9.80 -0.89 7.03
N ARG A 140 -9.97 -2.01 6.29
CA ARG A 140 -10.39 -3.28 6.88
C ARG A 140 -9.36 -3.77 7.88
N ASN A 141 -8.09 -3.78 7.50
CA ASN A 141 -6.99 -4.19 8.37
C ASN A 141 -6.93 -3.33 9.64
N MET A 142 -7.19 -2.02 9.55
CA MET A 142 -7.23 -1.14 10.72
C MET A 142 -8.39 -1.45 11.67
N LEU A 143 -9.54 -1.89 11.13
CA LEU A 143 -10.71 -2.23 11.94
C LEU A 143 -10.55 -3.57 12.67
N ASP A 144 -9.78 -4.51 12.10
CA ASP A 144 -9.51 -5.83 12.67
C ASP A 144 -8.22 -5.92 13.47
N GLY A 145 -7.28 -5.03 13.19
CA GLY A 145 -5.92 -5.08 13.72
C GLY A 145 -5.78 -4.48 15.11
N ASN A 146 -4.59 -4.69 15.70
CA ASN A 146 -4.29 -4.26 17.08
C ASN A 146 -3.28 -3.11 17.12
N ALA A 147 -2.34 -3.06 16.17
CA ALA A 147 -1.31 -2.03 16.14
C ALA A 147 -1.06 -1.53 14.72
N LEU A 148 -0.85 -0.22 14.58
CA LEU A 148 -0.42 0.43 13.35
C LEU A 148 0.95 1.05 13.56
N ALA A 149 1.96 0.54 12.86
CA ALA A 149 3.30 1.11 12.82
C ALA A 149 3.45 2.00 11.58
N ILE A 150 3.99 3.20 11.76
CA ILE A 150 4.24 4.17 10.68
C ILE A 150 5.69 4.64 10.75
N ARG A 151 6.35 4.66 9.59
CA ARG A 151 7.64 5.32 9.36
C ARG A 151 7.43 6.53 8.46
N PHE A 152 7.75 7.71 8.95
CA PHE A 152 7.80 8.94 8.14
C PHE A 152 9.18 9.13 7.55
N PHE A 153 9.25 9.63 6.31
CA PHE A 153 10.51 9.96 5.63
C PHE A 153 10.65 11.48 5.46
N PHE A 154 11.82 11.99 5.83
CA PHE A 154 12.19 13.40 5.79
C PHE A 154 13.42 13.60 4.90
N ASP A 155 13.71 14.83 4.49
CA ASP A 155 14.89 15.13 3.65
C ASP A 155 16.22 14.66 4.28
N GLY A 156 16.29 14.62 5.62
CA GLY A 156 17.49 14.25 6.37
C GLY A 156 17.39 12.94 7.17
N GLY A 157 16.32 12.17 7.06
CA GLY A 157 16.16 10.96 7.88
C GLY A 157 14.75 10.36 7.88
N SER A 158 14.42 9.65 8.96
CA SER A 158 13.11 9.05 9.18
C SER A 158 12.76 9.00 10.67
N ALA A 159 11.47 8.97 10.99
CA ALA A 159 10.98 8.71 12.34
C ALA A 159 9.91 7.62 12.33
N ASP A 160 9.99 6.74 13.31
CA ASP A 160 9.06 5.63 13.52
C ASP A 160 8.11 5.98 14.66
N THR A 161 6.85 5.57 14.51
CA THR A 161 5.82 5.73 15.53
C THR A 161 4.82 4.59 15.46
N THR A 162 4.06 4.38 16.53
CA THR A 162 3.04 3.34 16.63
C THR A 162 1.76 3.90 17.20
N PHE A 163 0.64 3.27 16.83
CA PHE A 163 -0.68 3.59 17.35
C PHE A 163 -1.36 2.29 17.80
N ASP A 164 -1.98 2.33 18.98
CA ASP A 164 -2.89 1.27 19.42
C ASP A 164 -4.20 1.36 18.62
N LEU A 165 -4.58 0.27 17.95
CA LEU A 165 -5.85 0.17 17.23
C LEU A 165 -6.97 -0.42 18.10
N THR A 166 -6.69 -0.77 19.36
CA THR A 166 -7.70 -1.24 20.30
C THR A 166 -8.82 -0.21 20.45
N GLY A 167 -10.03 -0.60 20.07
CA GLY A 167 -11.20 0.28 20.10
C GLY A 167 -11.30 1.30 18.95
N ALA A 168 -10.37 1.29 17.98
CA ALA A 168 -10.42 2.14 16.79
C ALA A 168 -11.76 2.01 16.06
N GLY A 169 -12.27 0.78 15.90
CA GLY A 169 -13.57 0.52 15.29
C GLY A 169 -14.73 1.29 15.92
N ASN A 170 -14.74 1.47 17.24
CA ASN A 170 -15.81 2.19 17.94
C ASN A 170 -15.84 3.70 17.60
N ALA A 171 -14.70 4.27 17.23
CA ALA A 171 -14.63 5.65 16.75
C ALA A 171 -14.83 5.74 15.23
N ILE A 172 -14.17 4.84 14.47
CA ILE A 172 -14.16 4.83 13.01
C ILE A 172 -15.56 4.53 12.44
N GLY A 173 -16.25 3.50 12.93
CA GLY A 173 -17.55 3.09 12.43
C GLY A 173 -18.57 4.24 12.37
N PRO A 174 -18.86 4.90 13.50
CA PRO A 174 -19.78 6.04 13.52
C PRO A 174 -19.29 7.25 12.73
N ALA A 175 -17.99 7.58 12.76
CA ALA A 175 -17.43 8.70 12.01
C ALA A 175 -17.63 8.53 10.49
N LEU A 176 -17.44 7.30 9.99
CA LEU A 176 -17.55 6.98 8.57
C LEU A 176 -18.95 6.50 8.16
N LYS A 177 -19.85 6.28 9.12
CA LYS A 177 -21.17 5.67 8.93
C LYS A 177 -21.05 4.31 8.22
N ILE A 178 -20.18 3.44 8.73
CA ILE A 178 -19.97 2.07 8.22
C ILE A 178 -20.22 1.04 9.32
N GLU A 179 -20.50 -0.18 8.89
CA GLU A 179 -20.43 -1.34 9.77
C GLU A 179 -18.97 -1.74 10.00
N THR A 180 -18.59 -1.93 11.27
CA THR A 180 -17.22 -2.29 11.65
C THR A 180 -17.01 -3.79 11.64
N SER A 181 -18.06 -4.57 11.90
CA SER A 181 -18.06 -6.01 11.68
C SER A 181 -18.20 -6.29 10.19
N ALA A 182 -17.24 -6.99 9.60
CA ALA A 182 -17.40 -7.44 8.22
C ALA A 182 -18.36 -8.64 8.18
N ASP A 183 -19.29 -8.65 7.22
CA ASP A 183 -20.10 -9.83 6.93
C ASP A 183 -19.19 -10.92 6.32
N PRO A 184 -19.04 -12.09 6.97
CA PRO A 184 -18.20 -13.17 6.47
C PRO A 184 -18.59 -13.64 5.07
N ASN A 185 -19.88 -13.58 4.72
CA ASN A 185 -20.36 -13.97 3.40
C ASN A 185 -19.93 -12.96 2.34
N LEU A 186 -19.95 -11.66 2.67
CA LEU A 186 -19.51 -10.60 1.77
C LEU A 186 -18.00 -10.65 1.55
N ILE A 187 -17.21 -10.93 2.58
CA ILE A 187 -15.76 -11.16 2.44
C ILE A 187 -15.49 -12.37 1.53
N ALA A 188 -16.19 -13.50 1.78
CA ALA A 188 -16.01 -14.69 0.97
C ALA A 188 -16.38 -14.45 -0.50
N HIS A 189 -17.47 -13.72 -0.74
CA HIS A 189 -17.91 -13.30 -2.06
C HIS A 189 -16.85 -12.44 -2.78
N ASP A 190 -16.35 -11.38 -2.12
CA ASP A 190 -15.38 -10.47 -2.73
C ASP A 190 -14.05 -11.17 -3.02
N ARG A 191 -13.59 -12.04 -2.10
CA ARG A 191 -12.40 -12.86 -2.31
C ARG A 191 -12.54 -13.78 -3.51
N ASP A 192 -13.68 -14.48 -3.64
CA ASP A 192 -13.94 -15.38 -4.77
C ASP A 192 -13.97 -14.61 -6.11
N ARG A 193 -14.60 -13.43 -6.13
CA ARG A 193 -14.59 -12.55 -7.30
C ARG A 193 -13.18 -12.12 -7.67
N ASP A 194 -12.41 -11.60 -6.71
CA ASP A 194 -11.07 -11.08 -6.96
C ASP A 194 -10.12 -12.17 -7.46
N GLU A 195 -10.21 -13.37 -6.89
CA GLU A 195 -9.47 -14.55 -7.36
C GLU A 195 -9.82 -14.86 -8.82
N ALA A 196 -11.11 -14.91 -9.17
CA ALA A 196 -11.54 -15.17 -10.54
C ALA A 196 -11.06 -14.09 -11.52
N VAL A 197 -11.06 -12.81 -11.13
CA VAL A 197 -10.53 -11.70 -11.95
C VAL A 197 -9.02 -11.84 -12.17
N MET A 198 -8.26 -12.16 -11.12
CA MET A 198 -6.81 -12.37 -11.23
C MET A 198 -6.46 -13.58 -12.12
N ILE A 199 -7.20 -14.68 -11.99
CA ILE A 199 -7.04 -15.84 -12.88
C ILE A 199 -7.39 -15.46 -14.32
N SER A 200 -8.46 -14.69 -14.53
CA SER A 200 -8.87 -14.22 -15.86
C SER A 200 -7.78 -13.40 -16.53
N MET A 201 -7.17 -12.48 -15.79
CA MET A 201 -6.03 -11.69 -16.28
C MET A 201 -4.87 -12.59 -16.69
N LYS A 202 -4.51 -13.57 -15.86
CA LYS A 202 -3.44 -14.54 -16.16
C LYS A 202 -3.74 -15.36 -17.42
N VAL A 203 -4.98 -15.84 -17.57
CA VAL A 203 -5.42 -16.57 -18.77
C VAL A 203 -5.30 -15.67 -20.01
N CYS A 204 -5.79 -14.43 -19.93
CA CYS A 204 -5.68 -13.49 -21.06
C CYS A 204 -4.23 -13.15 -21.41
N GLN A 205 -3.34 -13.00 -20.42
CA GLN A 205 -1.92 -12.80 -20.64
C GLN A 205 -1.28 -13.96 -21.41
N SER A 206 -1.74 -15.20 -21.18
CA SER A 206 -1.26 -16.39 -21.88
C SER A 206 -1.96 -16.67 -23.23
N SER A 207 -3.00 -15.92 -23.58
CA SER A 207 -3.76 -16.10 -24.83
C SER A 207 -2.95 -15.65 -26.04
N SER A 208 -3.06 -16.36 -27.16
CA SER A 208 -2.53 -15.92 -28.45
C SER A 208 -3.19 -14.64 -28.97
N ASP A 209 -4.38 -14.30 -28.47
CA ASP A 209 -5.12 -13.07 -28.79
C ASP A 209 -5.52 -12.34 -27.50
N LEU A 210 -4.55 -11.59 -26.96
CA LEU A 210 -4.70 -10.82 -25.72
C LEU A 210 -5.83 -9.79 -25.82
N SER A 211 -5.94 -9.08 -26.95
CA SER A 211 -6.93 -8.01 -27.14
C SER A 211 -8.35 -8.57 -27.09
N THR A 212 -8.60 -9.67 -27.81
CA THR A 212 -9.92 -10.33 -27.76
C THR A 212 -10.21 -10.88 -26.38
N CYS A 213 -9.25 -11.50 -25.70
CA CYS A 213 -9.47 -12.02 -24.34
C CYS A 213 -9.79 -10.90 -23.34
N LEU A 214 -9.04 -9.79 -23.35
CA LEU A 214 -9.31 -8.65 -22.46
C LEU A 214 -10.67 -8.01 -22.74
N GLY A 215 -11.10 -7.98 -24.00
CA GLY A 215 -12.45 -7.56 -24.38
C GLY A 215 -13.53 -8.48 -23.77
N VAL A 216 -13.34 -9.79 -23.83
CA VAL A 216 -14.22 -10.78 -23.17
C VAL A 216 -14.23 -10.59 -21.66
N MET A 217 -13.06 -10.49 -21.02
CA MET A 217 -12.93 -10.28 -19.58
C MET A 217 -13.69 -9.03 -19.13
N THR A 218 -13.54 -7.91 -19.85
CA THR A 218 -14.25 -6.66 -19.59
C THR A 218 -15.77 -6.84 -19.72
N ASN A 219 -16.22 -7.55 -20.76
CA ASN A 219 -17.64 -7.86 -20.95
C ASN A 219 -18.19 -8.76 -19.84
N CYS A 220 -17.40 -9.74 -19.37
CA CYS A 220 -17.76 -10.63 -18.29
C CYS A 220 -17.87 -9.93 -16.94
N MET A 221 -17.05 -8.90 -16.70
CA MET A 221 -17.18 -8.07 -15.50
C MET A 221 -18.47 -7.24 -15.50
N GLY A 222 -18.96 -6.88 -16.69
CA GLY A 222 -20.21 -6.13 -16.87
C GLY A 222 -20.17 -4.72 -16.27
N ALA A 223 -21.33 -4.06 -16.25
CA ALA A 223 -21.47 -2.70 -15.69
C ALA A 223 -21.49 -2.67 -14.15
N ASN A 224 -21.80 -3.79 -13.51
CA ASN A 224 -21.99 -3.90 -12.06
C ASN A 224 -20.96 -4.88 -11.45
N ALA A 225 -19.67 -4.52 -11.52
CA ALA A 225 -18.58 -5.38 -11.01
C ALA A 225 -18.74 -5.78 -9.52
N ASN A 226 -19.51 -5.01 -8.75
CA ASN A 226 -19.78 -5.28 -7.33
C ASN A 226 -20.80 -6.40 -7.09
N GLN A 227 -21.55 -6.82 -8.12
CA GLN A 227 -22.48 -7.95 -8.05
C GLN A 227 -21.93 -9.21 -8.72
N LEU A 228 -20.73 -9.12 -9.31
CA LEU A 228 -20.08 -10.23 -9.97
C LEU A 228 -19.52 -11.21 -8.93
N THR A 229 -19.98 -12.45 -8.99
CA THR A 229 -19.38 -13.59 -8.27
C THR A 229 -18.23 -14.19 -9.08
N GLY A 230 -17.29 -14.87 -8.41
CA GLY A 230 -16.25 -15.60 -9.12
C GLY A 230 -16.83 -16.69 -10.03
N ASP A 231 -17.90 -17.37 -9.61
CA ASP A 231 -18.60 -18.36 -10.45
C ASP A 231 -19.25 -17.79 -11.71
N GLN A 232 -19.78 -16.57 -11.65
CA GLN A 232 -20.27 -15.88 -12.85
C GLN A 232 -19.12 -15.54 -13.79
N MET A 233 -18.01 -15.02 -13.25
CA MET A 233 -16.81 -14.70 -14.04
C MET A 233 -16.24 -15.96 -14.73
N ARG A 234 -16.04 -17.04 -13.97
CA ARG A 234 -15.55 -18.33 -14.47
C ARG A 234 -16.43 -18.88 -15.59
N ARG A 235 -17.76 -18.90 -15.40
CA ARG A 235 -18.70 -19.38 -16.43
C ARG A 235 -18.69 -18.51 -17.68
N CYS A 236 -18.67 -17.19 -17.52
CA CYS A 236 -18.64 -16.26 -18.65
C CYS A 236 -17.38 -16.46 -19.50
N MET A 237 -16.21 -16.46 -18.86
CA MET A 237 -14.93 -16.66 -19.55
C MET A 237 -14.87 -18.03 -20.26
N ALA A 238 -15.38 -19.10 -19.63
CA ALA A 238 -15.45 -20.43 -20.23
C ALA A 238 -16.32 -20.49 -21.50
N VAL A 239 -17.47 -19.83 -21.52
CA VAL A 239 -18.35 -19.76 -22.71
C VAL A 239 -17.66 -19.09 -23.90
N HIS A 240 -16.72 -18.19 -23.64
CA HIS A 240 -15.94 -17.49 -24.65
C HIS A 240 -14.61 -18.16 -25.00
N GLY A 241 -14.38 -19.40 -24.54
CA GLY A 241 -13.18 -20.18 -24.87
C GLY A 241 -11.97 -19.90 -23.98
N TYR A 242 -12.17 -19.20 -22.85
CA TYR A 242 -11.13 -18.90 -21.87
C TYR A 242 -11.47 -19.53 -20.51
N PRO A 243 -11.51 -20.87 -20.38
CA PRO A 243 -11.87 -21.50 -19.12
C PRO A 243 -10.88 -21.10 -18.02
N LEU A 244 -11.43 -20.69 -16.87
CA LEU A 244 -10.65 -20.43 -15.67
C LEU A 244 -10.66 -21.70 -14.84
N GLU A 245 -9.58 -22.47 -14.89
CA GLU A 245 -9.43 -23.58 -13.96
C GLU A 245 -9.39 -23.03 -12.53
N PRO A 246 -10.14 -23.61 -11.58
CA PRO A 246 -9.94 -23.29 -10.18
C PRO A 246 -8.46 -23.47 -9.86
N ILE A 247 -7.84 -22.49 -9.21
CA ILE A 247 -6.51 -22.71 -8.67
C ILE A 247 -6.70 -23.85 -7.67
N ALA A 248 -6.19 -25.04 -8.00
CA ALA A 248 -6.11 -26.10 -7.02
C ALA A 248 -5.42 -25.48 -5.80
N SER A 249 -6.11 -25.44 -4.65
CA SER A 249 -5.57 -24.87 -3.41
C SER A 249 -4.12 -25.30 -3.30
N PRO A 250 -3.16 -24.37 -3.17
CA PRO A 250 -1.76 -24.67 -3.37
C PRO A 250 -1.31 -25.77 -2.41
N THR A 251 -1.27 -27.00 -2.89
CA THR A 251 -0.41 -28.03 -2.34
C THR A 251 0.99 -27.62 -2.72
N LYS A 252 1.65 -27.00 -1.74
CA LYS A 252 3.09 -26.69 -1.65
C LYS A 252 3.95 -27.39 -2.72
N ALA A 253 4.58 -26.56 -3.56
CA ALA A 253 5.64 -26.83 -4.56
C ALA A 253 5.20 -27.14 -5.99
N ASP A 254 5.45 -26.20 -6.91
CA ASP A 254 6.16 -26.46 -8.17
C ASP A 254 6.55 -25.15 -8.87
N THR A 255 7.78 -25.08 -9.40
CA THR A 255 8.36 -23.90 -10.09
C THR A 255 8.55 -24.21 -11.57
N PRO A 256 8.02 -23.42 -12.52
CA PRO A 256 8.16 -23.70 -13.95
C PRO A 256 9.46 -23.15 -14.55
N THR A 257 9.94 -23.81 -15.62
CA THR A 257 11.17 -23.51 -16.38
C THR A 257 10.82 -22.74 -17.68
N PRO A 258 11.61 -21.74 -18.12
CA PRO A 258 11.24 -20.90 -19.27
C PRO A 258 11.69 -21.47 -20.64
N THR A 259 10.83 -21.35 -21.64
CA THR A 259 11.03 -21.80 -23.04
C THR A 259 11.31 -20.63 -23.99
N LYS A 260 12.01 -20.94 -25.09
CA LYS A 260 12.74 -20.13 -26.08
C LYS A 260 11.89 -19.11 -26.88
N ALA A 261 12.51 -17.98 -27.24
CA ALA A 261 11.92 -16.80 -27.87
C ALA A 261 11.77 -16.87 -29.40
N ASP A 262 10.59 -16.48 -29.90
CA ASP A 262 10.32 -16.10 -31.30
C ASP A 262 10.05 -14.58 -31.39
N THR A 263 10.35 -14.03 -32.57
CA THR A 263 10.46 -12.60 -32.94
C THR A 263 9.46 -11.62 -32.30
N LEU A 264 10.02 -10.68 -31.54
CA LEU A 264 9.34 -9.68 -30.71
C LEU A 264 8.92 -8.45 -31.55
N THR A 265 7.66 -8.37 -31.96
CA THR A 265 6.99 -7.06 -31.88
C THR A 265 6.98 -6.68 -30.41
N VAL A 266 7.29 -5.42 -30.05
CA VAL A 266 7.37 -4.98 -28.65
C VAL A 266 6.00 -5.15 -27.97
N ASN A 267 5.80 -6.35 -27.43
CA ASN A 267 4.61 -6.79 -26.74
C ASN A 267 4.81 -6.43 -25.27
N CYS A 268 4.03 -5.47 -24.78
CA CYS A 268 4.16 -4.99 -23.41
C CYS A 268 3.91 -6.09 -22.37
N THR A 269 3.15 -7.12 -22.73
CA THR A 269 3.01 -8.33 -21.90
C THR A 269 4.33 -9.09 -21.80
N ALA A 270 5.02 -9.33 -22.92
CA ALA A 270 6.33 -9.98 -22.89
C ALA A 270 7.38 -9.18 -22.10
N ILE A 271 7.28 -7.84 -22.11
CA ILE A 271 8.11 -6.95 -21.28
C ILE A 271 7.71 -7.09 -19.79
N GLY A 272 6.42 -7.15 -19.48
CA GLY A 272 5.92 -7.42 -18.12
C GLY A 272 6.40 -8.77 -17.57
N ASP A 273 6.37 -9.82 -18.40
CA ASP A 273 6.86 -11.15 -18.04
C ASP A 273 8.38 -11.15 -17.86
N LEU A 274 9.12 -10.45 -18.71
CA LEU A 274 10.56 -10.25 -18.51
C LEU A 274 10.83 -9.54 -17.18
N ALA A 275 10.08 -8.48 -16.86
CA ALA A 275 10.21 -7.75 -15.60
C ALA A 275 9.90 -8.63 -14.39
N ARG A 276 8.86 -9.45 -14.47
CA ARG A 276 8.52 -10.44 -13.43
C ARG A 276 9.68 -11.39 -13.17
N ASN A 277 10.19 -12.03 -14.23
CA ASN A 277 11.31 -12.98 -14.13
C ASN A 277 12.59 -12.31 -13.58
N VAL A 278 12.88 -11.10 -14.01
CA VAL A 278 14.02 -10.32 -13.49
C VAL A 278 13.85 -10.06 -12.01
N MET A 279 12.64 -9.65 -11.59
CA MET A 279 12.36 -9.35 -10.19
C MET A 279 12.34 -10.60 -9.31
N GLU A 280 11.86 -11.73 -9.80
CA GLU A 280 11.97 -13.03 -9.13
C GLU A 280 13.44 -13.39 -8.85
N LYS A 281 14.31 -13.29 -9.86
CA LYS A 281 15.74 -13.55 -9.69
C LYS A 281 16.39 -12.56 -8.74
N ARG A 282 16.02 -11.28 -8.84
CA ARG A 282 16.44 -10.27 -7.88
C ARG A 282 16.05 -10.66 -6.46
N GLN A 283 14.77 -10.94 -6.19
CA GLN A 283 14.25 -11.31 -4.86
C GLN A 283 14.86 -12.62 -4.32
N SER A 284 15.41 -13.48 -5.18
CA SER A 284 16.19 -14.64 -4.78
C SER A 284 17.66 -14.35 -4.40
N GLY A 285 18.08 -13.08 -4.46
CA GLY A 285 19.45 -12.66 -4.12
C GLY A 285 20.47 -12.87 -5.24
N THR A 286 20.03 -13.04 -6.50
CA THR A 286 20.97 -13.10 -7.63
C THR A 286 21.71 -11.76 -7.74
N ASP A 287 22.99 -11.78 -8.13
CA ASP A 287 23.81 -10.58 -8.35
C ASP A 287 23.49 -9.87 -9.68
N MET A 288 23.57 -8.52 -9.69
CA MET A 288 23.25 -7.72 -10.87
C MET A 288 24.15 -8.07 -12.06
N SER A 289 25.43 -8.33 -11.80
CA SER A 289 26.40 -8.71 -12.82
C SER A 289 25.99 -10.00 -13.55
N VAL A 290 25.40 -10.96 -12.83
CA VAL A 290 24.90 -12.21 -13.40
C VAL A 290 23.68 -11.94 -14.28
N MET A 291 22.74 -11.12 -13.82
CA MET A 291 21.56 -10.74 -14.61
C MET A 291 21.94 -9.93 -15.86
N MET A 292 22.87 -8.98 -15.73
CA MET A 292 23.42 -8.22 -16.85
C MET A 292 24.13 -9.11 -17.86
N ALA A 293 24.93 -10.08 -17.41
CA ALA A 293 25.59 -11.01 -18.33
C ALA A 293 24.60 -11.81 -19.19
N VAL A 294 23.36 -12.05 -18.73
CA VAL A 294 22.30 -12.68 -19.55
C VAL A 294 21.81 -11.72 -20.63
N VAL A 295 21.55 -10.46 -20.27
CA VAL A 295 21.10 -9.43 -21.22
C VAL A 295 22.19 -9.10 -22.25
N GLU A 296 23.46 -9.08 -21.83
CA GLU A 296 24.60 -8.76 -22.71
C GLU A 296 24.85 -9.82 -23.80
N LYS A 297 24.37 -11.05 -23.61
CA LYS A 297 24.46 -12.11 -24.63
C LYS A 297 23.53 -11.88 -25.81
N LEU A 298 22.56 -10.96 -25.71
CA LEU A 298 21.73 -10.56 -26.83
C LEU A 298 22.57 -9.78 -27.86
N ALA A 299 22.28 -9.98 -29.14
CA ALA A 299 22.90 -9.22 -30.22
C ALA A 299 22.68 -7.71 -30.05
N ASP A 300 23.64 -6.89 -30.46
CA ASP A 300 23.61 -5.44 -30.22
C ASP A 300 22.48 -4.73 -30.97
N ASP A 301 22.01 -5.31 -32.08
CA ASP A 301 20.87 -4.83 -32.87
C ASP A 301 19.51 -5.29 -32.29
N ASN A 302 19.50 -6.09 -31.23
CA ASN A 302 18.26 -6.56 -30.61
C ASN A 302 17.63 -5.44 -29.76
N PRO A 303 16.42 -4.94 -30.11
CA PRO A 303 15.78 -3.83 -29.39
C PRO A 303 15.46 -4.18 -27.93
N VAL A 304 15.35 -5.47 -27.59
CA VAL A 304 15.12 -5.95 -26.22
C VAL A 304 16.34 -5.74 -25.34
N LYS A 305 17.56 -5.66 -25.89
CA LYS A 305 18.79 -5.52 -25.10
C LYS A 305 18.77 -4.25 -24.25
N ALA A 306 18.39 -3.12 -24.84
CA ALA A 306 18.28 -1.85 -24.13
C ALA A 306 17.18 -1.88 -23.06
N ILE A 307 16.01 -2.46 -23.40
CA ILE A 307 14.87 -2.60 -22.48
C ILE A 307 15.25 -3.51 -21.30
N GLY A 308 15.85 -4.66 -21.58
CA GLY A 308 16.31 -5.62 -20.57
C GLY A 308 17.34 -5.02 -19.60
N ARG A 309 18.28 -4.20 -20.11
CA ARG A 309 19.22 -3.44 -19.26
C ARG A 309 18.47 -2.54 -18.28
N SER A 310 17.51 -1.76 -18.80
CA SER A 310 16.72 -0.84 -18.00
C SER A 310 15.90 -1.56 -16.93
N ILE A 311 15.22 -2.66 -17.27
CA ILE A 311 14.42 -3.47 -16.33
C ILE A 311 15.29 -4.01 -15.20
N VAL A 312 16.45 -4.58 -15.52
CA VAL A 312 17.33 -5.11 -14.47
C VAL A 312 17.85 -3.98 -13.57
N ILE A 313 18.25 -2.83 -14.12
CA ILE A 313 18.67 -1.69 -13.27
C ILE A 313 17.55 -1.29 -12.32
N MET A 314 16.33 -1.07 -12.85
CA MET A 314 15.16 -0.72 -12.03
C MET A 314 14.82 -1.77 -10.96
N ALA A 315 14.97 -3.06 -11.26
CA ALA A 315 14.71 -4.12 -10.30
C ALA A 315 15.67 -4.08 -9.09
N TYR A 316 16.90 -3.59 -9.26
CA TYR A 316 17.87 -3.51 -8.15
C TYR A 316 17.72 -2.25 -7.30
N ASP A 317 17.02 -1.23 -7.80
CA ASP A 317 16.57 -0.11 -6.98
C ASP A 317 15.48 -0.53 -5.98
N MET A 318 14.82 -1.68 -6.22
CA MET A 318 13.84 -2.26 -5.31
C MET A 318 14.52 -3.07 -4.18
N PRO A 319 14.01 -2.99 -2.93
CA PRO A 319 14.56 -3.73 -1.79
C PRO A 319 14.37 -5.25 -1.93
N LEU A 320 15.27 -6.02 -1.28
CA LEU A 320 15.08 -7.46 -1.10
C LEU A 320 14.17 -7.73 0.09
N PHE A 321 13.20 -8.60 -0.11
CA PHE A 321 12.31 -9.07 0.94
C PHE A 321 12.65 -10.50 1.36
N ASN A 322 12.57 -10.77 2.66
CA ASN A 322 12.82 -12.10 3.20
C ASN A 322 11.53 -12.95 3.27
N LEU A 323 10.37 -12.31 3.37
CA LEU A 323 9.06 -12.97 3.42
C LEU A 323 8.55 -13.26 2.02
N ASP A 324 8.10 -14.50 1.78
CA ASP A 324 7.70 -14.93 0.44
C ASP A 324 6.48 -14.17 -0.10
N GLU A 325 5.54 -13.79 0.76
CA GLU A 325 4.38 -12.98 0.38
C GLU A 325 4.80 -11.60 -0.17
N ASN A 326 5.69 -10.90 0.55
CA ASN A 326 6.23 -9.60 0.10
C ASN A 326 7.01 -9.75 -1.21
N LYS A 327 7.79 -10.82 -1.36
CA LYS A 327 8.46 -11.10 -2.64
C LYS A 327 7.44 -11.19 -3.76
N GLN A 328 6.40 -12.01 -3.60
CA GLN A 328 5.37 -12.21 -4.63
C GLN A 328 4.62 -10.92 -4.95
N GLN A 329 4.26 -10.13 -3.94
CA GLN A 329 3.62 -8.83 -4.13
C GLN A 329 4.52 -7.88 -4.92
N THR A 330 5.77 -7.68 -4.49
CA THR A 330 6.70 -6.77 -5.17
C THR A 330 7.03 -7.25 -6.59
N ILE A 331 7.15 -8.57 -6.81
CA ILE A 331 7.31 -9.15 -8.15
C ILE A 331 6.14 -8.76 -9.05
N SER A 332 4.91 -8.88 -8.54
CA SER A 332 3.70 -8.53 -9.28
C SER A 332 3.61 -7.02 -9.55
N GLU A 333 3.83 -6.19 -8.54
CA GLU A 333 3.79 -4.72 -8.66
C GLU A 333 4.85 -4.21 -9.63
N PHE A 334 6.08 -4.69 -9.52
CA PHE A 334 7.17 -4.34 -10.43
C PHE A 334 6.83 -4.72 -11.88
N ALA A 335 6.37 -5.94 -12.11
CA ALA A 335 5.97 -6.39 -13.45
C ALA A 335 4.86 -5.50 -14.04
N ASN A 336 3.84 -5.18 -13.24
CA ASN A 336 2.74 -4.31 -13.65
C ASN A 336 3.23 -2.88 -13.97
N GLN A 337 4.11 -2.32 -13.13
CA GLN A 337 4.67 -0.99 -13.34
C GLN A 337 5.45 -0.90 -14.66
N ILE A 338 6.29 -1.90 -14.95
CA ILE A 338 7.03 -1.96 -16.22
C ILE A 338 6.07 -2.12 -17.40
N GLN A 339 5.07 -2.96 -17.27
CA GLN A 339 4.08 -3.19 -18.32
C GLN A 339 3.30 -1.90 -18.65
N VAL A 340 2.89 -1.13 -17.63
CA VAL A 340 2.26 0.19 -17.81
C VAL A 340 3.18 1.15 -18.56
N LYS A 341 4.45 1.27 -18.16
CA LYS A 341 5.43 2.12 -18.85
C LYS A 341 5.59 1.75 -20.32
N CYS A 342 5.55 0.46 -20.65
CA CYS A 342 5.58 0.02 -22.04
C CYS A 342 4.35 0.48 -22.83
N TYR A 343 3.14 0.34 -22.26
CA TYR A 343 1.92 0.77 -22.94
C TYR A 343 1.88 2.28 -23.18
N GLN A 344 2.46 3.07 -22.26
CA GLN A 344 2.53 4.53 -22.35
C GLN A 344 3.55 5.04 -23.38
N ALA A 345 4.57 4.24 -23.72
CA ALA A 345 5.61 4.62 -24.67
C ALA A 345 5.20 4.42 -26.15
N LYS A 346 3.96 3.98 -26.41
CA LYS A 346 3.36 3.83 -27.74
C LYS A 346 2.50 5.03 -28.09
#